data_AF-G5AF67-F1
#
_entry.id   AF-G5AF67-F1
#
_cell.length_a   1.000
_cell.length_b   1.000
_cell.length_c   1.000
_cell.angle_alpha   90.00
_cell.angle_beta   90.00
_cell.angle_gamma   90.00
#
_symmetry.space_group_name_H-M   'P 1'
#
loop_
_entity.id
_entity.type
_entity.pdbx_description
1 polymer ?
#
loop_
_entity_poly.entity_id
_entity_poly.type
_entity_poly.pdbx_seq_one_letter_code
_entity_poly.pdbx_strand_id
1 'polypeptide(L)'
;YGTDISECGNTEKKGLAQPVPSDGYAQHDTLGSSHPGPCEIWCDDTRVFHNTNCAQEYAGEVPTKLPIDVSTCKASSEFVFYWLALHAQPWQVYINCVALDGTAAAGSTNSTSTTT
;
A
#
# COMPACT_ATOMS: atom_id res chain seq x y z
N TYR A 1 21.53 2.44 -9.96
CA TYR A 1 20.15 2.17 -10.40
C TYR A 1 19.21 2.79 -9.38
N GLY A 2 18.22 3.56 -9.84
CA GLY A 2 17.11 4.09 -9.03
C GLY A 2 17.43 5.26 -8.09
N THR A 3 17.91 6.40 -8.58
CA THR A 3 17.97 7.64 -7.79
C THR A 3 16.61 8.37 -7.74
N ASP A 4 15.67 7.99 -8.61
CA ASP A 4 14.40 8.69 -8.84
C ASP A 4 13.19 7.74 -8.75
N ILE A 5 13.21 6.77 -7.84
CA ILE A 5 12.03 5.94 -7.56
C ILE A 5 11.10 6.74 -6.64
N SER A 6 9.87 7.01 -7.11
CA SER A 6 8.85 7.66 -6.29
C SER A 6 8.58 6.84 -5.03
N GLU A 7 8.61 7.48 -3.86
CA GLU A 7 8.38 6.83 -2.57
C GLU A 7 7.00 6.15 -2.50
N CYS A 8 5.98 6.73 -3.16
CA CYS A 8 4.61 6.24 -3.11
C CYS A 8 3.91 6.24 -4.47
N GLY A 9 4.66 6.18 -5.58
CA GLY A 9 4.08 6.01 -6.91
C GLY A 9 3.03 7.07 -7.24
N ASN A 10 1.77 6.63 -7.39
CA ASN A 10 0.61 7.48 -7.69
C ASN A 10 -0.23 7.86 -6.44
N THR A 11 0.29 7.56 -5.26
CA THR A 11 -0.38 7.74 -3.96
C THR A 11 0.44 8.63 -3.05
N GLU A 12 -0.13 9.00 -1.89
CA GLU A 12 0.50 9.95 -0.96
C GLU A 12 0.71 9.34 0.42
N LYS A 13 1.98 9.28 0.86
CA LYS A 13 2.35 8.83 2.22
C LYS A 13 1.63 9.60 3.33
N LYS A 14 1.46 10.91 3.11
CA LYS A 14 0.81 11.85 4.05
C LYS A 14 -0.56 12.31 3.52
N GLY A 15 -1.24 11.46 2.77
CA GLY A 15 -2.60 11.70 2.31
C GLY A 15 -3.61 11.67 3.47
N LEU A 16 -4.90 11.83 3.14
CA LEU A 16 -5.99 11.67 4.11
C LEU A 16 -6.01 10.21 4.62
N ALA A 17 -5.89 10.03 5.92
CA ALA A 17 -5.92 8.72 6.56
C ALA A 17 -7.20 7.95 6.21
N GLN A 18 -7.04 6.68 5.83
CA GLN A 18 -8.12 5.78 5.45
C GLN A 18 -8.27 4.66 6.49
N PRO A 19 -9.50 4.18 6.73
CA PRO A 19 -9.71 3.00 7.56
C PRO A 19 -9.22 1.74 6.85
N VAL A 20 -8.77 0.76 7.64
CA VAL A 20 -8.43 -0.56 7.11
C VAL A 20 -9.69 -1.28 6.60
N PRO A 21 -9.68 -1.85 5.38
CA PRO A 21 -10.82 -2.58 4.83
C PRO A 21 -11.25 -3.75 5.74
N SER A 22 -12.55 -3.81 6.05
CA SER A 22 -13.10 -4.85 6.93
C SER A 22 -13.30 -6.20 6.24
N ASP A 23 -13.27 -6.24 4.91
CA ASP A 23 -13.39 -7.46 4.11
C ASP A 23 -12.08 -8.26 4.01
N GLY A 24 -10.97 -7.69 4.50
CA GLY A 24 -9.69 -8.36 4.58
C GLY A 24 -8.84 -8.29 3.32
N TYR A 25 -9.15 -7.38 2.39
CA TYR A 25 -8.42 -7.26 1.14
C TYR A 25 -7.93 -5.83 0.87
N ALA A 26 -6.69 -5.72 0.43
CA ALA A 26 -6.22 -4.55 -0.31
C ALA A 26 -6.60 -4.71 -1.78
N GLN A 27 -7.22 -3.69 -2.36
CA GLN A 27 -7.73 -3.75 -3.72
C GLN A 27 -6.87 -2.93 -4.68
N HIS A 28 -6.46 -3.55 -5.78
CA HIS A 28 -5.88 -2.88 -6.94
C HIS A 28 -6.86 -2.96 -8.11
N ASP A 29 -6.90 -1.94 -8.99
CA ASP A 29 -7.71 -1.99 -10.22
C ASP A 29 -7.40 -3.25 -11.03
N THR A 30 -6.11 -3.54 -11.22
CA THR A 30 -5.57 -4.84 -11.66
C THR A 30 -4.05 -4.86 -11.49
N LEU A 31 -3.45 -6.03 -11.27
CA LEU A 31 -2.01 -6.24 -11.42
C LEU A 31 -1.60 -6.71 -12.84
N GLY A 32 -2.56 -7.00 -13.71
CA GLY A 32 -2.30 -7.52 -15.05
C GLY A 32 -1.51 -8.83 -15.03
N SER A 33 -0.82 -9.15 -16.14
CA SER A 33 -0.05 -10.39 -16.30
C SER A 33 1.34 -10.20 -16.91
N SER A 34 1.67 -8.99 -17.37
CA SER A 34 2.91 -8.70 -18.12
C SER A 34 4.12 -8.40 -17.24
N HIS A 35 3.94 -8.21 -15.94
CA HIS A 35 4.97 -7.74 -15.01
C HIS A 35 5.27 -8.78 -13.91
N PRO A 36 5.71 -10.00 -14.26
CA PRO A 36 5.96 -11.06 -13.28
C PRO A 36 7.01 -10.62 -12.24
N GLY A 37 6.75 -10.99 -10.99
CA GLY A 37 7.68 -10.76 -9.90
C GLY A 37 6.99 -10.57 -8.54
N PRO A 38 7.78 -10.53 -7.45
CA PRO A 38 7.26 -10.58 -6.10
C PRO A 38 6.55 -9.29 -5.72
N CYS A 39 5.49 -9.41 -4.93
CA CYS A 39 4.86 -8.28 -4.28
C CYS A 39 4.60 -8.53 -2.80
N GLU A 40 4.59 -7.45 -2.03
CA GLU A 40 4.43 -7.44 -0.58
C GLU A 40 3.50 -6.32 -0.16
N ILE A 41 2.81 -6.53 0.96
CA ILE A 41 2.10 -5.47 1.68
C ILE A 41 2.66 -5.39 3.09
N TRP A 42 2.89 -4.16 3.53
CA TRP A 42 3.39 -3.81 4.84
C TRP A 42 2.40 -2.87 5.53
N CYS A 43 2.18 -3.11 6.82
CA CYS A 43 1.49 -2.19 7.72
C CYS A 43 2.50 -1.76 8.79
N ASP A 44 2.88 -0.48 8.76
CA ASP A 44 4.11 0.04 9.36
C ASP A 44 5.33 -0.87 9.07
N ASP A 45 6.01 -1.34 10.12
CA ASP A 45 7.19 -2.21 10.03
C ASP A 45 6.85 -3.71 9.91
N THR A 46 5.57 -4.08 9.74
CA THR A 46 5.13 -5.48 9.70
C THR A 46 4.63 -5.87 8.31
N ARG A 47 5.27 -6.86 7.70
CA ARG A 47 4.79 -7.46 6.44
C ARG A 47 3.55 -8.32 6.71
N VAL A 48 2.43 -7.95 6.09
CA VAL A 48 1.13 -8.62 6.24
C VAL A 48 0.75 -9.47 5.03
N PHE A 49 1.45 -9.31 3.90
CA PHE A 49 1.26 -10.11 2.70
C PHE A 49 2.57 -10.29 1.94
N HIS A 50 2.74 -11.45 1.30
CA HIS A 50 3.84 -11.74 0.39
C HIS A 50 3.40 -12.77 -0.65
N ASN A 51 3.77 -12.55 -1.91
CA ASN A 51 3.72 -13.56 -2.96
C ASN A 51 4.91 -13.38 -3.92
N THR A 52 5.46 -14.49 -4.40
CA THR A 52 6.66 -14.49 -5.25
C THR A 52 6.41 -14.07 -6.70
N ASN A 53 5.16 -14.13 -7.18
CA ASN A 53 4.75 -13.70 -8.50
C ASN A 53 3.26 -13.28 -8.56
N CYS A 54 2.96 -12.04 -8.17
CA CYS A 54 1.59 -11.56 -8.08
C CYS A 54 0.88 -11.44 -9.43
N ALA A 55 1.61 -11.11 -10.50
CA ALA A 55 1.06 -11.06 -11.86
C ALA A 55 0.58 -12.42 -12.37
N GLN A 56 1.17 -13.51 -11.86
CA GLN A 56 0.78 -14.87 -12.20
C GLN A 56 -0.34 -15.38 -11.29
N GLU A 57 -0.22 -15.19 -9.98
CA GLU A 57 -1.22 -15.66 -9.00
C GLU A 57 -2.58 -15.04 -9.26
N TYR A 58 -2.62 -13.73 -9.51
CA TYR A 58 -3.85 -12.96 -9.66
C TYR A 58 -4.16 -12.61 -11.13
N ALA A 59 -3.65 -13.41 -12.07
CA ALA A 59 -3.81 -13.15 -13.50
C ALA A 59 -5.29 -13.12 -13.91
N GLY A 60 -5.73 -11.99 -14.47
CA GLY A 60 -7.11 -11.80 -14.95
C GLY A 60 -8.10 -11.37 -13.86
N GLU A 61 -7.66 -11.18 -12.62
CA GLU A 61 -8.51 -10.61 -11.57
C GLU A 61 -8.70 -9.11 -11.76
N VAL A 62 -9.97 -8.68 -11.81
CA VAL A 62 -10.39 -7.29 -11.92
C VAL A 62 -11.64 -7.07 -11.04
N PRO A 63 -11.53 -6.38 -9.89
CA PRO A 63 -10.28 -5.90 -9.29
C PRO A 63 -9.43 -7.04 -8.72
N THR A 64 -8.13 -6.82 -8.60
CA THR A 64 -7.23 -7.75 -7.89
C THR A 64 -7.37 -7.54 -6.39
N LYS A 65 -7.64 -8.62 -5.65
CA LYS A 65 -7.83 -8.58 -4.19
C LYS A 65 -6.70 -9.32 -3.48
N LEU A 66 -5.82 -8.56 -2.82
CA LEU A 66 -4.70 -9.12 -2.07
C LEU A 66 -5.11 -9.26 -0.59
N PRO A 67 -5.06 -10.47 0.00
CA PRO A 67 -5.44 -10.66 1.39
C PRO A 67 -4.48 -9.93 2.32
N ILE A 68 -5.01 -9.33 3.38
CA ILE A 68 -4.24 -8.61 4.40
C ILE A 68 -4.58 -9.10 5.81
N ASP A 69 -3.61 -9.04 6.71
CA ASP A 69 -3.88 -9.17 8.14
C ASP A 69 -4.48 -7.88 8.68
N VAL A 70 -5.81 -7.82 8.67
CA VAL A 70 -6.61 -6.70 9.20
C VAL A 70 -6.28 -6.40 10.65
N SER A 71 -5.98 -7.44 11.45
CA SER A 71 -5.73 -7.25 12.88
C SER A 71 -4.44 -6.47 13.13
N THR A 72 -3.40 -6.79 12.37
CA THR A 72 -2.14 -6.05 12.37
C THR A 72 -2.34 -4.64 11.83
N CYS A 73 -2.95 -4.47 10.65
CA CYS A 73 -3.08 -3.16 10.01
C CYS A 73 -3.97 -2.18 10.78
N LYS A 74 -4.97 -2.66 11.55
CA LYS A 74 -5.88 -1.78 12.32
C LYS A 74 -5.16 -0.92 13.36
N ALA A 75 -4.00 -1.35 13.84
CA ALA A 75 -3.20 -0.58 14.79
C ALA A 75 -2.15 0.31 14.09
N SER A 76 -2.05 0.23 12.76
CA SER A 76 -0.99 0.87 11.99
C SER A 76 -1.35 2.25 11.47
N SER A 77 -0.32 3.07 11.25
CA SER A 77 -0.46 4.42 10.68
C SER A 77 -0.11 4.48 9.19
N GLU A 78 0.55 3.44 8.67
CA GLU A 78 0.99 3.37 7.29
C GLU A 78 0.68 1.99 6.69
N PHE A 79 0.27 2.00 5.42
CA PHE A 79 0.16 0.83 4.55
C PHE A 79 1.06 1.06 3.34
N VAL A 80 1.91 0.09 2.99
CA VAL A 80 2.76 0.17 1.79
C VAL A 80 2.64 -1.11 0.97
N PHE A 81 2.35 -0.96 -0.32
CA PHE A 81 2.44 -2.02 -1.31
C PHE A 81 3.75 -1.88 -2.08
N TYR A 82 4.52 -2.97 -2.15
CA TYR A 82 5.71 -3.08 -2.99
C TYR A 82 5.49 -4.14 -4.06
N TRP A 83 5.93 -3.86 -5.29
CA TRP A 83 5.99 -4.85 -6.36
C TRP A 83 7.23 -4.64 -7.22
N LEU A 84 7.98 -5.72 -7.40
CA LEU A 84 9.21 -5.73 -8.17
C LEU A 84 8.98 -6.55 -9.44
N ALA A 85 8.86 -5.89 -10.60
CA ALA A 85 8.70 -6.58 -11.88
C ALA A 85 10.08 -6.94 -12.47
N LEU A 86 10.27 -8.23 -12.74
CA LEU A 86 11.58 -8.83 -13.03
C LEU A 86 11.78 -9.20 -14.51
N HIS A 87 10.80 -8.91 -15.38
CA HIS A 87 10.80 -9.32 -16.79
C HIS A 87 11.85 -8.61 -17.66
N ALA A 88 12.41 -7.48 -17.20
CA ALA A 88 13.41 -6.70 -17.91
C ALA A 88 14.44 -6.05 -16.96
N GLN A 89 15.53 -5.55 -17.53
CA GLN A 89 16.54 -4.75 -16.84
C GLN A 89 16.47 -3.28 -17.30
N PRO A 90 16.62 -2.30 -16.38
CA PRO A 90 16.61 -2.49 -14.93
C PRO A 90 15.24 -3.00 -14.46
N TRP A 91 15.21 -3.66 -13.29
CA TRP A 91 13.95 -4.06 -12.67
C TRP A 91 13.07 -2.82 -12.44
N GLN A 92 11.76 -3.00 -12.63
CA GLN A 92 10.79 -1.94 -12.39
C GLN A 92 10.24 -2.10 -10.98
N VAL A 93 10.28 -1.01 -10.21
CA VAL A 93 9.82 -0.97 -8.82
C VAL A 93 8.54 -0.15 -8.77
N TYR A 94 7.47 -0.75 -8.27
CA TYR A 94 6.20 -0.09 -8.03
C TYR A 94 5.97 -0.03 -6.52
N ILE A 95 5.70 1.18 -6.02
CA ILE A 95 5.46 1.45 -4.60
C ILE A 95 4.20 2.31 -4.51
N ASN A 96 3.25 1.92 -3.67
CA ASN A 96 2.11 2.76 -3.31
C ASN A 96 1.94 2.75 -1.80
N CYS A 97 1.57 3.89 -1.22
CA CYS A 97 1.41 4.09 0.21
C CYS A 97 0.02 4.66 0.53
N VAL A 98 -0.51 4.30 1.70
CA VAL A 98 -1.75 4.86 2.23
C VAL A 98 -1.54 5.16 3.71
N ALA A 99 -1.87 6.38 4.12
CA ALA A 99 -1.97 6.70 5.55
C ALA A 99 -3.17 5.95 6.14
N LEU A 100 -2.96 5.24 7.24
CA LEU A 100 -3.99 4.52 7.99
C LEU A 100 -4.41 5.29 9.24
N ASP A 101 -5.62 5.04 9.73
CA ASP A 101 -6.19 5.70 10.92
C ASP A 101 -5.83 5.01 12.27
N GLY A 102 -4.97 3.98 12.26
CA GLY A 102 -4.63 3.17 13.44
C GLY A 102 -4.11 4.01 14.62
N THR A 103 -4.65 3.73 15.80
CA THR A 103 -4.77 4.63 16.97
C THR A 103 -3.48 5.32 17.46
N ALA A 104 -3.22 6.58 17.04
CA ALA A 104 -2.78 7.77 17.82
C ALA A 104 -2.28 8.89 16.86
N ALA A 105 -2.90 10.06 16.79
CA ALA A 105 -2.67 11.15 17.75
C ALA A 105 -1.18 11.58 17.88
N ALA A 106 -0.70 12.35 16.91
CA ALA A 106 0.25 13.44 17.17
C ALA A 106 -0.18 14.69 16.37
N GLY A 107 -1.04 15.51 16.98
CA GLY A 107 -1.17 16.94 16.66
C GLY A 107 -2.08 17.33 15.49
N SER A 108 -3.39 17.39 15.73
CA SER A 108 -4.19 18.52 15.24
C SER A 108 -5.19 18.91 16.31
N THR A 109 -4.71 19.63 17.33
CA THR A 109 -5.56 20.63 17.99
C THR A 109 -5.90 21.67 16.93
N ASN A 110 -7.04 21.51 16.28
CA ASN A 110 -7.65 22.59 15.53
C ASN A 110 -8.16 23.60 16.56
N SER A 111 -7.30 24.52 16.98
CA SER A 111 -7.69 25.68 17.76
C SER A 111 -8.66 26.50 16.92
N THR A 112 -9.95 26.39 17.24
CA THR A 112 -10.97 27.34 16.84
C THR A 112 -10.59 28.73 17.36
N SER A 113 -10.05 29.57 16.48
CA SER A 113 -9.98 31.01 16.71
C SER A 113 -11.37 31.59 16.45
N THR A 114 -12.16 31.76 17.50
CA THR A 114 -13.34 32.62 17.48
C THR A 114 -12.84 34.06 17.60
N THR A 115 -12.97 34.84 16.53
CA THR A 115 -12.73 36.28 16.56
C THR A 115 -14.08 36.98 16.80
N THR A 116 -14.19 37.61 17.98
CA THR A 116 -15.11 38.73 18.26
C THR A 116 -14.66 40.00 17.55
#